data_AF-A0A2E6MR27-F1
#
_entry.id   AF-A0A2E6MR27-F1
#
_cell.length_a   1.000
_cell.length_b   1.000
_cell.length_c   1.000
_cell.angle_alpha   90.00
_cell.angle_beta   90.00
_cell.angle_gamma   90.00
#
_symmetry.space_group_name_H-M   'P 1'
#
loop_
_entity.id
_entity.type
_entity.pdbx_description
1 polymer ?
#
loop_
_entity_poly.entity_id
_entity_poly.type
_entity_poly.pdbx_seq_one_letter_code
_entity_poly.pdbx_strand_id
1 'polypeptide(L)'
;MSKINLITPPDKLKNDLPSVLIVNPDQGIKQQFNDVAKQIKTDFNLYMFEEEVGVDTDWLLDVANYVDYILINIDECKATQWAVGHLLRFPNSWYMTKNDHVPYKKININRIFDLESFVKGVNYFE
;
A
#
# COMPACT_ATOMS: atom_id res chain seq x y z
N MET A 1 -10.37 17.61 -10.93
CA MET A 1 -9.77 16.29 -10.67
C MET A 1 -8.50 16.55 -9.88
N SER A 2 -8.26 15.77 -8.84
CA SER A 2 -6.96 15.74 -8.18
C SER A 2 -5.91 15.19 -9.14
N LYS A 3 -4.66 15.61 -8.95
CA LYS A 3 -3.50 15.06 -9.63
C LYS A 3 -2.92 13.92 -8.81
N ILE A 4 -2.70 12.79 -9.46
CA ILE A 4 -2.04 11.62 -8.88
C ILE A 4 -0.64 11.54 -9.47
N ASN A 5 0.38 11.64 -8.63
CA ASN A 5 1.75 11.39 -9.05
C ASN A 5 2.06 9.89 -8.84
N LEU A 6 1.99 9.09 -9.92
CA LEU A 6 2.40 7.68 -9.87
C LEU A 6 3.94 7.62 -9.85
N ILE A 7 4.49 6.95 -8.84
CA ILE A 7 5.93 6.83 -8.60
C ILE A 7 6.26 5.34 -8.43
N THR A 8 7.20 4.85 -9.21
CA THR A 8 7.67 3.45 -9.20
C THR A 8 9.16 3.41 -8.93
N PRO A 9 9.72 2.29 -8.42
CA PRO A 9 11.16 2.15 -8.30
C PRO A 9 11.89 2.46 -9.62
N PRO A 10 13.06 3.12 -9.60
CA PRO A 10 13.79 3.62 -8.42
C PRO A 10 13.40 5.04 -7.98
N ASP A 11 12.38 5.66 -8.60
CA ASP A 11 12.07 7.08 -8.42
C ASP A 11 11.53 7.40 -7.03
N LYS A 12 11.95 8.52 -6.45
CA LYS A 12 11.43 9.01 -5.16
C LYS A 12 11.07 10.49 -5.29
N LEU A 13 9.88 10.87 -4.85
CA LEU A 13 9.40 12.25 -4.91
C LEU A 13 9.22 12.80 -3.49
N LYS A 14 10.12 13.71 -3.09
CA LYS A 14 10.05 14.36 -1.78
C LYS A 14 9.27 15.67 -1.88
N ASN A 15 8.04 15.66 -1.40
CA ASN A 15 7.19 16.82 -1.23
C ASN A 15 6.23 16.57 -0.05
N ASP A 16 5.40 17.56 0.27
CA ASP A 16 4.47 17.51 1.40
C ASP A 16 3.06 17.03 0.99
N LEU A 17 2.92 16.42 -0.19
CA LEU A 17 1.64 15.85 -0.59
C LEU A 17 1.37 14.55 0.19
N PRO A 18 0.11 14.27 0.56
CA PRO A 18 -0.28 12.97 1.07
C PRO A 18 0.22 11.85 0.16
N SER A 19 0.62 10.74 0.75
CA SER A 19 1.35 9.70 0.05
C SER A 19 0.89 8.30 0.47
N VAL A 20 0.66 7.45 -0.52
CA VAL A 20 0.21 6.07 -0.33
C VAL A 20 1.18 5.15 -1.04
N LEU A 21 1.68 4.13 -0.33
CA LEU A 21 2.41 3.01 -0.92
C LEU A 21 1.45 1.83 -1.13
N ILE A 22 1.42 1.27 -2.34
CA ILE A 22 0.74 0.01 -2.64
C ILE A 22 1.78 -1.04 -3.03
N VAL A 23 1.80 -2.14 -2.30
CA VAL A 23 2.77 -3.24 -2.43
C VAL A 23 2.11 -4.45 -3.09
N ASN A 24 2.65 -4.85 -4.24
CA ASN A 24 2.23 -5.96 -5.08
C ASN A 24 0.72 -5.98 -5.42
N PRO A 25 0.12 -4.85 -5.86
CA PRO A 25 -1.30 -4.85 -6.20
C PRO A 25 -1.59 -5.77 -7.39
N ASP A 26 -2.58 -6.65 -7.23
CA ASP A 26 -3.12 -7.39 -8.37
C ASP A 26 -4.05 -6.47 -9.22
N GLN A 27 -4.53 -6.99 -10.35
CA GLN A 27 -5.43 -6.25 -11.24
C GLN A 27 -6.73 -5.80 -10.53
N GLY A 28 -7.21 -6.58 -9.56
CA GLY A 28 -8.41 -6.24 -8.80
C GLY A 28 -8.19 -5.03 -7.90
N ILE A 29 -7.08 -4.99 -7.18
CA ILE A 29 -6.68 -3.86 -6.33
C ILE A 29 -6.44 -2.60 -7.16
N LYS A 30 -5.76 -2.73 -8.32
CA LYS A 30 -5.55 -1.61 -9.25
C LYS A 30 -6.88 -1.01 -9.72
N GLN A 31 -7.84 -1.86 -10.08
CA GLN A 31 -9.16 -1.42 -10.52
C GLN A 31 -9.94 -0.73 -9.39
N GLN A 32 -10.00 -1.33 -8.20
CA GLN A 32 -10.64 -0.73 -7.03
C GLN A 32 -10.01 0.62 -6.67
N PHE A 33 -8.68 0.71 -6.76
CA PHE A 33 -7.96 1.96 -6.48
C PHE A 33 -8.35 3.05 -7.47
N ASN A 34 -8.44 2.74 -8.77
CA ASN A 34 -8.88 3.70 -9.78
C ASN A 34 -10.30 4.22 -9.51
N ASP A 35 -11.19 3.39 -8.95
CA ASP A 35 -12.55 3.79 -8.62
C ASP A 35 -12.62 4.65 -7.35
N VAL A 36 -11.81 4.33 -6.33
CA VAL A 36 -11.63 5.16 -5.13
C VAL A 36 -10.98 6.51 -5.48
N ALA A 37 -9.93 6.50 -6.30
CA ALA A 37 -9.15 7.68 -6.64
C ALA A 37 -9.99 8.76 -7.35
N LYS A 38 -11.03 8.38 -8.09
CA LYS A 38 -12.00 9.32 -8.68
C LYS A 38 -12.74 10.17 -7.65
N GLN A 39 -12.82 9.70 -6.40
CA GLN A 39 -13.52 10.37 -5.30
C GLN A 39 -12.60 11.31 -4.51
N ILE A 40 -11.28 11.11 -4.61
CA ILE A 40 -10.27 11.90 -3.89
C ILE A 40 -10.14 13.28 -4.55
N LYS A 41 -10.34 14.34 -3.77
CA LYS A 41 -10.28 15.74 -4.25
C LYS A 41 -8.92 16.41 -4.06
N THR A 42 -8.01 15.77 -3.33
CA THR A 42 -6.69 16.29 -2.98
C THR A 42 -5.62 15.64 -3.84
N ASP A 43 -4.62 16.40 -4.27
CA ASP A 43 -3.45 15.87 -4.97
C ASP A 43 -2.64 14.99 -4.03
N PHE A 44 -2.13 13.85 -4.52
CA PHE A 44 -1.38 12.91 -3.69
C PHE A 44 -0.35 12.11 -4.51
N ASN A 45 0.60 11.53 -3.80
CA ASN A 45 1.62 10.64 -4.35
C ASN A 45 1.16 9.19 -4.22
N LEU A 46 1.15 8.45 -5.32
CA LEU A 46 0.95 7.02 -5.34
C LEU A 46 2.28 6.33 -5.61
N TYR A 47 2.88 5.77 -4.57
CA TYR A 47 4.01 4.87 -4.69
C TYR A 47 3.50 3.46 -4.99
N MET A 48 3.94 2.87 -6.10
CA MET A 48 3.52 1.53 -6.49
C MET A 48 4.74 0.62 -6.61
N PHE A 49 4.75 -0.45 -5.81
CA PHE A 49 5.77 -1.47 -5.84
C PHE A 49 5.21 -2.76 -6.40
N GLU A 50 5.86 -3.32 -7.40
CA GLU A 50 5.57 -4.65 -7.95
C GLU A 50 6.86 -5.44 -8.03
N GLU A 51 6.80 -6.72 -7.63
CA GLU A 51 7.91 -7.65 -7.78
C GLU A 51 8.21 -7.91 -9.25
N GLU A 52 9.22 -7.22 -9.79
CA GLU A 52 9.78 -7.46 -11.11
C GLU A 52 11.18 -8.11 -11.03
N VAL A 53 11.75 -8.49 -12.18
CA VAL A 53 13.12 -8.99 -12.25
C VAL A 53 14.08 -7.88 -11.79
N GLY A 54 14.85 -8.12 -10.72
CA GLY A 54 15.71 -7.10 -10.12
C GLY A 54 15.02 -6.27 -9.04
N VAL A 55 14.11 -6.89 -8.27
CA VAL A 55 13.39 -6.32 -7.12
C VAL A 55 14.23 -5.32 -6.32
N ASP A 56 13.87 -4.03 -6.39
CA ASP A 56 14.49 -2.96 -5.60
C ASP A 56 13.87 -2.93 -4.20
N THR A 57 14.28 -3.88 -3.36
CA THR A 57 13.78 -3.99 -1.98
C THR A 57 14.21 -2.80 -1.12
N ASP A 58 15.34 -2.18 -1.43
CA ASP A 58 15.82 -1.01 -0.72
C ASP A 58 14.88 0.18 -0.95
N TRP A 59 14.39 0.35 -2.18
CA TRP A 59 13.35 1.32 -2.47
C TRP A 59 12.07 1.05 -1.69
N LEU A 60 11.60 -0.19 -1.62
CA LEU A 60 10.39 -0.57 -0.87
C LEU A 60 10.53 -0.21 0.61
N LEU A 61 11.65 -0.60 1.22
CA LEU A 61 11.91 -0.33 2.64
C LEU A 61 12.02 1.16 2.90
N ASP A 62 12.72 1.90 2.04
CA ASP A 62 12.85 3.35 2.18
C ASP A 62 11.51 4.07 2.08
N VAL A 63 10.72 3.79 1.03
CA VAL A 63 9.42 4.43 0.81
C VAL A 63 8.46 4.15 1.97
N ALA A 64 8.43 2.92 2.47
CA ALA A 64 7.59 2.54 3.60
C ALA A 64 7.84 3.37 4.87
N ASN A 65 9.03 3.98 5.03
CA ASN A 65 9.33 4.77 6.23
C ASN A 65 8.73 6.18 6.24
N TYR A 66 8.28 6.71 5.10
CA TYR A 66 7.84 8.11 5.02
C TYR A 66 6.49 8.34 4.36
N VAL A 67 5.82 7.28 3.87
CA VAL A 67 4.46 7.42 3.34
C VAL A 67 3.40 7.47 4.44
N ASP A 68 2.29 8.15 4.16
CA ASP A 68 1.18 8.29 5.11
C ASP A 68 0.36 7.00 5.26
N TYR A 69 0.25 6.21 4.20
CA TYR A 69 -0.49 4.94 4.20
C TYR A 69 0.26 3.86 3.42
N ILE A 70 0.25 2.63 3.93
CA ILE A 70 0.81 1.45 3.26
C ILE A 70 -0.30 0.42 3.06
N LEU A 71 -0.49 -0.02 1.82
CA LEU A 71 -1.46 -1.04 1.43
C LEU A 71 -0.70 -2.24 0.86
N ILE A 72 -0.86 -3.41 1.49
CA ILE A 72 -0.07 -4.60 1.15
C ILE A 72 -0.98 -5.72 0.67
N ASN A 73 -0.73 -6.21 -0.54
CA ASN A 73 -1.29 -7.48 -1.00
C ASN A 73 -0.30 -8.61 -0.67
N ILE A 74 -0.49 -9.25 0.49
CA ILE A 74 0.46 -10.26 0.98
C ILE A 74 0.48 -11.49 0.06
N ASP A 75 -0.65 -11.83 -0.57
CA ASP A 75 -0.76 -13.02 -1.43
C ASP A 75 0.13 -12.90 -2.68
N GLU A 76 0.46 -11.68 -3.12
CA GLU A 76 1.36 -11.43 -4.24
C GLU A 76 2.79 -11.07 -3.82
N CYS A 77 3.12 -11.12 -2.53
CA CYS A 77 4.50 -10.95 -2.03
C CYS A 77 5.26 -12.29 -2.12
N LYS A 78 5.82 -12.64 -3.29
CA LYS A 78 6.52 -13.91 -3.54
C LYS A 78 8.00 -13.79 -3.18
N ALA A 79 8.69 -12.81 -3.78
CA ALA A 79 10.09 -12.52 -3.53
C ALA A 79 10.31 -11.66 -2.27
N THR A 80 9.30 -10.89 -1.86
CA THR A 80 9.35 -9.96 -0.72
C THR A 80 8.60 -10.47 0.51
N GLN A 81 8.22 -11.76 0.55
CA GLN A 81 7.51 -12.34 1.69
C GLN A 81 8.23 -12.11 3.03
N TRP A 82 9.57 -12.12 3.02
CA TRP A 82 10.40 -11.86 4.19
C TRP A 82 10.22 -10.44 4.76
N ALA A 83 9.87 -9.47 3.94
CA ALA A 83 9.69 -8.07 4.33
C ALA A 83 8.28 -7.78 4.89
N VAL A 84 7.31 -8.67 4.68
CA VAL A 84 5.92 -8.48 5.11
C VAL A 84 5.82 -8.19 6.60
N GLY A 85 6.56 -8.90 7.45
CA GLY A 85 6.56 -8.63 8.90
C GLY A 85 7.08 -7.23 9.25
N HIS A 86 8.08 -6.74 8.52
CA HIS A 86 8.58 -5.38 8.66
C HIS A 86 7.53 -4.35 8.24
N LEU A 87 6.88 -4.55 7.08
CA LEU A 87 5.84 -3.65 6.59
C LEU A 87 4.61 -3.64 7.50
N LEU A 88 4.21 -4.78 8.06
CA LEU A 88 3.08 -4.85 8.98
C LEU A 88 3.34 -4.19 10.33
N ARG A 89 4.60 -3.97 10.73
CA ARG A 89 4.92 -3.30 12.00
C ARG A 89 4.43 -1.85 12.05
N PHE A 90 4.27 -1.22 10.88
CA PHE A 90 3.87 0.17 10.80
C PHE A 90 2.39 0.32 11.15
N PRO A 91 2.00 1.28 12.03
CA PRO A 91 0.61 1.44 12.44
C PRO A 91 -0.30 1.92 11.30
N ASN A 92 0.29 2.58 10.30
CA ASN A 92 -0.32 2.99 9.05
C ASN A 92 -0.13 1.96 7.92
N SER A 93 -0.01 0.68 8.27
CA SER A 93 -0.12 -0.40 7.30
C SER A 93 -1.48 -1.06 7.39
N TRP A 94 -2.07 -1.32 6.22
CA TRP A 94 -3.23 -2.14 6.01
C TRP A 94 -2.88 -3.25 5.03
N TYR A 95 -3.50 -4.42 5.19
CA TYR A 95 -3.14 -5.57 4.39
C TYR A 95 -4.33 -6.42 3.99
N MET A 96 -4.15 -7.11 2.87
CA MET A 96 -5.05 -8.10 2.30
C MET A 96 -4.32 -9.43 2.20
N THR A 97 -5.02 -10.50 2.54
CA THR A 97 -4.57 -11.88 2.32
C THR A 97 -5.76 -12.82 2.32
N LYS A 98 -5.70 -13.86 1.50
CA LYS A 98 -6.59 -15.02 1.49
C LYS A 98 -6.10 -16.12 2.43
N ASN A 99 -4.88 -16.02 2.96
CA ASN A 99 -4.27 -17.02 3.82
C ASN A 99 -4.57 -16.75 5.30
N ASP A 100 -5.47 -17.54 5.88
CA ASP A 100 -5.81 -17.46 7.30
C ASP A 100 -4.88 -18.26 8.22
N HIS A 101 -3.95 -19.06 7.68
CA HIS A 101 -3.05 -19.88 8.48
C HIS A 101 -1.91 -19.08 9.11
N VAL A 102 -1.46 -18.02 8.44
CA VAL A 102 -0.38 -17.17 8.96
C VAL A 102 -0.99 -16.10 9.88
N PRO A 103 -0.54 -15.99 11.15
CA PRO A 103 -1.19 -15.14 12.13
C PRO A 103 -0.78 -13.65 12.01
N TYR A 104 -0.86 -13.07 10.81
CA TYR A 104 -0.54 -11.64 10.55
C TYR A 104 -1.30 -10.68 11.46
N LYS A 105 -2.52 -11.04 11.86
CA LYS A 105 -3.35 -10.30 12.84
C LYS A 105 -2.71 -10.12 14.21
N LYS A 106 -1.69 -10.91 14.57
CA LYS A 106 -0.91 -10.74 15.80
C LYS A 106 0.11 -9.59 15.70
N ILE A 107 0.49 -9.22 14.47
CA ILE A 107 1.43 -8.11 14.19
C ILE A 107 0.64 -6.83 13.93
N ASN A 108 -0.40 -6.92 13.10
CA ASN A 108 -1.21 -5.76 12.72
C ASN A 108 -2.69 -6.17 12.57
N ILE A 109 -3.57 -5.41 13.23
CA ILE A 109 -5.02 -5.67 13.24
C ILE A 109 -5.75 -5.06 12.03
N ASN A 110 -5.08 -4.23 11.24
CA ASN A 110 -5.63 -3.50 10.09
C ASN A 110 -5.77 -4.36 8.84
N ARG A 111 -6.34 -5.56 8.98
CA ARG A 111 -6.71 -6.39 7.83
C ARG A 111 -7.93 -5.76 7.15
N ILE A 112 -7.87 -5.64 5.83
CA ILE A 112 -8.99 -5.20 4.98
C ILE A 112 -9.29 -6.28 3.93
N PHE A 113 -10.51 -6.28 3.40
CA PHE A 113 -10.95 -7.21 2.35
C PHE A 113 -11.04 -6.56 0.97
N ASP A 114 -11.19 -5.23 0.95
CA ASP A 114 -11.26 -4.38 -0.23
C ASP A 114 -10.83 -2.95 0.14
N LEU A 115 -10.53 -2.14 -0.88
CA LEU A 115 -10.12 -0.74 -0.69
C LEU A 115 -11.28 0.16 -0.24
N GLU A 116 -12.53 -0.22 -0.51
CA GLU A 116 -13.69 0.55 -0.06
C GLU A 116 -13.80 0.56 1.46
N SER A 117 -13.55 -0.59 2.09
CA SER A 117 -13.48 -0.77 3.53
C SER A 117 -12.39 0.08 4.17
N PHE A 118 -11.24 0.21 3.48
CA PHE A 118 -10.16 1.10 3.91
C PHE A 118 -10.60 2.57 3.89
N VAL A 119 -11.16 3.04 2.78
CA VAL A 119 -11.63 4.44 2.65
C VAL A 119 -12.68 4.78 3.70
N LYS A 120 -13.66 3.89 3.91
CA LYS A 120 -14.67 4.04 4.96
C LYS A 120 -14.01 4.08 6.35
N GLY A 121 -13.07 3.16 6.59
CA GLY A 121 -12.27 3.06 7.83
C GLY A 121 -11.55 4.36 8.19
N VAL A 122 -10.85 4.95 7.22
CA VAL A 122 -10.09 6.21 7.40
C VAL A 122 -11.04 7.39 7.66
N ASN A 123 -12.15 7.49 6.94
CA ASN A 123 -13.14 8.56 7.11
C ASN A 123 -13.84 8.55 8.48
N TYR A 124 -13.81 7.46 9.25
CA TYR A 124 -14.34 7.46 10.63
C TYR A 124 -13.47 8.26 11.62
N PHE A 125 -12.24 8.62 11.22
CA PHE A 125 -11.28 9.35 12.06
C PHE A 125 -11.11 10.83 11.65
N GLU A 126 -11.86 11.29 10.64
CA GLU A 126 -12.02 12.71 10.28
C GLU A 126 -13.26 13.32 10.96
#